data_AF-E6UKG0-F1
#
_entry.id   AF-E6UKG0-F1
#
_cell.length_a   1.000
_cell.length_b   1.000
_cell.length_c   1.000
_cell.angle_alpha   90.00
_cell.angle_beta   90.00
_cell.angle_gamma   90.00
#
_symmetry.space_group_name_H-M   'P 1'
#
loop_
_entity.id
_entity.type
_entity.pdbx_description
1 polymer ?
#
loop_
_entity_poly.entity_id
_entity_poly.type
_entity_poly.pdbx_seq_one_letter_code
_entity_poly.pdbx_strand_id
1 'polypeptide(L)'
;MHHDVCLNIHYSAPREIWDMIGEVYRSMEYWCDNENAWKGEGIDLCASVEPGGLQISGEMPDEIWDKWFSTLKDNLSHKLGYGIGEPEDGFMFKYWAPFKKKYSDIKTIDSKQIVFNDYSTFFWDHFTERERDITGDPPYFLFRSPLIELFIYFDSNGSVSKDKLHQDFNDLQFKLNDLGITTSDLT
;
A
#
# COMPACT_ATOMS: atom_id res chain seq x y z
N MET A 1 28.09 -13.43 -4.27
CA MET A 1 28.05 -11.97 -4.34
C MET A 1 26.95 -11.56 -3.41
N HIS A 2 27.15 -10.48 -2.65
CA HIS A 2 26.14 -10.04 -1.70
C HIS A 2 25.02 -9.32 -2.43
N HIS A 3 23.78 -9.71 -2.15
CA HIS A 3 22.57 -9.05 -2.63
C HIS A 3 21.76 -8.57 -1.43
N ASP A 4 21.12 -7.41 -1.58
CA ASP A 4 20.22 -6.82 -0.59
C ASP A 4 19.14 -6.05 -1.36
N VAL A 5 17.91 -6.54 -1.29
CA VAL A 5 16.75 -5.99 -2.01
C VAL A 5 15.55 -5.90 -1.08
N CYS A 6 14.69 -4.92 -1.31
CA CYS A 6 13.51 -4.70 -0.48
C CYS A 6 12.23 -4.65 -1.32
N LEU A 7 11.38 -5.66 -1.18
CA LEU A 7 10.15 -5.80 -1.97
C LEU A 7 8.98 -5.02 -1.34
N ASN A 8 8.11 -4.47 -2.18
CA ASN A 8 6.92 -3.66 -1.88
C ASN A 8 5.76 -4.40 -1.14
N ILE A 9 6.09 -5.34 -0.25
CA ILE A 9 5.15 -6.04 0.62
C ILE A 9 5.20 -5.39 2.00
N HIS A 10 4.14 -4.70 2.38
CA HIS A 10 4.09 -3.98 3.64
C HIS A 10 4.07 -4.96 4.83
N TYR A 11 4.82 -4.66 5.90
CA TYR A 11 4.92 -5.53 7.09
C TYR A 11 3.56 -5.78 7.77
N SER A 12 2.59 -4.89 7.57
CA SER A 12 1.24 -5.03 8.11
C SER A 12 0.34 -5.97 7.30
N ALA A 13 0.87 -6.73 6.34
CA ALA A 13 0.11 -7.71 5.60
C ALA A 13 -0.56 -8.71 6.58
N PRO A 14 -1.81 -9.12 6.33
CA PRO A 14 -2.50 -10.06 7.20
C PRO A 14 -1.88 -11.45 7.11
N ARG A 15 -2.19 -12.30 8.09
CA ARG A 15 -1.57 -13.63 8.21
C ARG A 15 -1.72 -14.48 6.94
N GLU A 16 -2.88 -14.44 6.31
CA GLU A 16 -3.13 -15.25 5.11
C GLU A 16 -2.16 -14.90 3.96
N ILE A 17 -1.73 -13.64 3.89
CA ILE A 17 -0.76 -13.18 2.90
C ILE A 17 0.63 -13.71 3.22
N TRP A 18 1.03 -13.70 4.49
CA TRP A 18 2.30 -14.31 4.92
C TRP A 18 2.32 -15.82 4.69
N ASP A 19 1.19 -16.50 4.90
CA ASP A 19 1.06 -17.92 4.60
C ASP A 19 1.26 -18.18 3.09
N MET A 20 0.66 -17.35 2.22
CA MET A 20 0.86 -17.39 0.77
C MET A 20 2.30 -17.10 0.34
N ILE A 21 2.98 -16.15 0.99
CA ILE A 21 4.40 -15.86 0.75
C ILE A 21 5.26 -17.07 1.13
N GLY A 22 4.97 -17.70 2.28
CA GLY A 22 5.66 -18.91 2.71
C GLY A 22 5.49 -20.08 1.74
N GLU A 23 4.33 -20.20 1.07
CA GLU A 23 4.14 -21.18 -0.01
C GLU A 23 5.03 -20.90 -1.20
N VAL A 24 5.19 -19.63 -1.59
CA VAL A 24 6.12 -19.24 -2.66
C VAL A 24 7.55 -19.57 -2.26
N TYR A 25 7.98 -19.22 -1.05
CA TYR A 25 9.33 -19.53 -0.56
C TYR A 25 9.65 -21.02 -0.64
N ARG A 26 8.73 -21.87 -0.16
CA ARG A 26 8.86 -23.34 -0.22
C ARG A 26 8.91 -23.90 -1.64
N SER A 27 8.41 -23.15 -2.64
CA SER A 27 8.44 -23.54 -4.04
C SER A 27 9.74 -23.12 -4.76
N MET A 28 10.54 -22.24 -4.16
CA MET A 28 11.78 -21.75 -4.77
C MET A 28 12.91 -22.78 -4.61
N GLU A 29 13.79 -22.83 -5.61
CA GLU A 29 15.04 -23.59 -5.52
C GLU A 29 15.86 -23.12 -4.32
N TYR A 30 16.62 -24.06 -3.74
CA TYR A 30 17.49 -23.86 -2.57
C TYR A 30 16.79 -23.61 -1.23
N TRP A 31 15.45 -23.67 -1.17
CA TRP A 31 14.72 -23.50 0.10
C TRP A 31 15.10 -24.58 1.13
N CYS A 32 15.38 -24.14 2.36
CA CYS A 32 15.71 -24.98 3.50
C CYS A 32 14.68 -24.75 4.63
N ASP A 33 13.73 -25.67 4.79
CA ASP A 33 12.64 -25.57 5.78
C ASP A 33 13.15 -25.44 7.23
N ASN A 34 14.27 -26.07 7.56
CA ASN A 34 14.82 -26.03 8.92
C ASN A 34 15.34 -24.64 9.32
N GLU A 35 15.78 -23.85 8.34
CA GLU A 35 16.38 -22.53 8.58
C GLU A 35 15.49 -21.37 8.12
N ASN A 36 14.38 -21.67 7.43
CA ASN A 36 13.51 -20.67 6.78
C ASN A 36 14.31 -19.71 5.90
N ALA A 37 15.25 -20.27 5.12
CA ALA A 37 16.24 -19.57 4.32
C ALA A 37 16.52 -20.34 3.02
N TRP A 38 17.23 -19.73 2.08
CA TRP A 38 17.74 -20.42 0.90
C TRP A 38 19.23 -20.73 1.07
N LYS A 39 19.60 -22.01 0.94
CA LYS A 39 20.94 -22.53 1.22
C LYS A 39 21.44 -23.45 0.11
N GLY A 40 22.72 -23.36 -0.22
CA GLY A 40 23.37 -24.16 -1.24
C GLY A 40 24.88 -23.87 -1.33
N GLU A 41 25.55 -24.46 -2.31
CA GLU A 41 26.97 -24.14 -2.56
C GLU A 41 27.09 -22.66 -3.00
N GLY A 42 27.71 -21.83 -2.16
CA GLY A 42 27.82 -20.39 -2.40
C GLY A 42 26.50 -19.61 -2.25
N ILE A 43 25.45 -20.24 -1.69
CA ILE A 43 24.13 -19.65 -1.51
C ILE A 43 23.78 -19.62 -0.01
N ASP A 44 23.52 -18.42 0.49
CA ASP A 44 23.03 -18.15 1.83
C ASP A 44 22.17 -16.89 1.81
N LEU A 45 20.88 -17.03 1.50
CA LEU A 45 19.91 -15.93 1.50
C LEU A 45 18.89 -16.11 2.61
N CYS A 46 18.51 -15.01 3.25
CA CYS A 46 17.41 -14.96 4.20
C CYS A 46 16.36 -13.92 3.78
N ALA A 47 15.18 -14.05 4.38
CA ALA A 47 14.11 -13.07 4.25
C ALA A 47 13.80 -12.46 5.62
N SER A 48 13.62 -11.14 5.67
CA SER A 48 13.19 -10.41 6.87
C SER A 48 12.02 -9.50 6.57
N VAL A 49 11.16 -9.30 7.57
CA VAL A 49 10.06 -8.34 7.51
C VAL A 49 10.53 -7.04 8.14
N GLU A 50 10.76 -6.03 7.32
CA GLU A 50 11.27 -4.73 7.75
C GLU A 50 10.21 -3.64 7.59
N PRO A 51 10.33 -2.49 8.29
CA PRO A 51 9.43 -1.34 8.08
C PRO A 51 9.39 -0.87 6.63
N GLY A 52 10.50 -1.04 5.91
CA GLY A 52 10.66 -0.67 4.50
C GLY A 52 10.12 -1.69 3.50
N GLY A 53 9.65 -2.86 3.94
CA GLY A 53 9.17 -3.92 3.06
C GLY A 53 9.69 -5.30 3.43
N LEU A 54 9.50 -6.26 2.53
CA LEU A 54 10.07 -7.60 2.67
C LEU A 54 11.50 -7.58 2.12
N GLN A 55 12.48 -7.68 3.02
CA GLN A 55 13.88 -7.71 2.66
C GLN A 55 14.32 -9.13 2.30
N ILE A 56 15.05 -9.29 1.21
CA ILE A 56 15.81 -10.50 0.88
C ILE A 56 17.29 -10.11 0.83
N SER A 57 18.14 -10.75 1.63
CA SER A 57 19.55 -10.42 1.66
C SER A 57 20.44 -11.63 1.91
N GLY A 58 21.69 -11.53 1.47
CA GLY A 58 22.71 -12.57 1.68
C GLY A 58 23.57 -12.82 0.45
N GLU A 59 24.13 -14.02 0.35
CA GLU A 59 25.03 -14.41 -0.73
C GLU A 59 24.33 -15.31 -1.76
N MET A 60 24.48 -14.97 -3.04
CA MET A 60 24.18 -15.86 -4.16
C MET A 60 25.13 -15.54 -5.33
N PRO A 61 25.50 -16.50 -6.19
CA PRO A 61 26.23 -16.19 -7.43
C PRO A 61 25.33 -15.41 -8.41
N ASP A 62 25.85 -14.35 -9.04
CA ASP A 62 25.09 -13.50 -9.98
C ASP A 62 24.41 -14.30 -11.09
N GLU A 63 25.12 -15.31 -11.61
CA GLU A 63 24.62 -16.20 -12.68
C GLU A 63 23.36 -16.99 -12.29
N ILE A 64 23.11 -17.15 -10.99
CA ILE A 64 21.90 -17.76 -10.42
C ILE A 64 20.90 -16.67 -10.01
N TRP A 65 21.39 -15.59 -9.39
CA TRP A 65 20.58 -14.54 -8.79
C TRP A 65 19.56 -13.95 -9.76
N ASP A 66 19.97 -13.53 -10.95
CA ASP A 66 19.07 -12.81 -11.88
C ASP A 66 17.83 -13.65 -12.23
N LYS A 67 18.04 -14.95 -12.50
CA LYS A 67 16.96 -15.89 -12.80
C LYS A 67 16.14 -16.19 -11.55
N TRP A 68 16.80 -16.44 -10.42
CA TRP A 68 16.14 -16.79 -9.17
C TRP A 68 15.26 -15.64 -8.67
N PHE A 69 15.77 -14.41 -8.65
CA PHE A 69 15.06 -13.24 -8.17
C PHE A 69 13.90 -12.85 -9.09
N SER A 70 14.09 -12.95 -10.42
CA SER A 70 12.98 -12.77 -11.37
C SER A 70 11.87 -13.78 -11.10
N THR A 71 12.22 -15.06 -10.90
CA THR A 71 11.25 -16.12 -10.61
C THR A 71 10.51 -15.87 -9.29
N LEU A 72 11.22 -15.40 -8.25
CA LEU A 72 10.61 -15.04 -6.98
C LEU A 72 9.56 -13.93 -7.15
N LYS A 73 9.93 -12.83 -7.83
CA LYS A 73 9.03 -11.69 -8.07
C LYS A 73 7.82 -12.11 -8.89
N ASP A 74 8.00 -12.91 -9.93
CA ASP A 74 6.90 -13.39 -10.78
C ASP A 74 5.93 -14.28 -9.99
N ASN A 75 6.46 -15.22 -9.20
CA ASN A 75 5.66 -16.11 -8.37
C ASN A 75 4.89 -15.34 -7.28
N LEU A 76 5.56 -14.40 -6.59
CA LEU A 76 4.90 -13.53 -5.61
C LEU A 76 3.84 -12.65 -6.27
N SER A 77 4.14 -12.06 -7.43
CA SER A 77 3.18 -11.19 -8.14
C SER A 77 1.93 -11.96 -8.55
N HIS A 78 2.11 -13.13 -9.15
CA HIS A 78 1.01 -14.01 -9.54
C HIS A 78 0.19 -14.45 -8.32
N LYS A 79 0.86 -14.86 -7.24
CA LYS A 79 0.20 -15.37 -6.03
C LYS A 79 -0.58 -14.27 -5.31
N LEU A 80 -0.02 -13.07 -5.20
CA LEU A 80 -0.60 -11.96 -4.43
C LEU A 80 -1.55 -11.07 -5.25
N GLY A 81 -1.52 -11.16 -6.57
CA GLY A 81 -2.43 -10.44 -7.47
C GLY A 81 -2.07 -8.97 -7.70
N TYR A 82 -0.81 -8.57 -7.43
CA TYR A 82 -0.27 -7.25 -7.76
C TYR A 82 1.22 -7.35 -8.05
N GLY A 83 1.79 -6.35 -8.74
CA GLY A 83 3.22 -6.35 -9.09
C GLY A 83 4.12 -6.29 -7.86
N ILE A 84 5.09 -7.19 -7.79
CA ILE A 84 6.10 -7.28 -6.74
C ILE A 84 7.47 -6.85 -7.26
N GLY A 85 8.10 -5.92 -6.55
CA GLY A 85 9.39 -5.35 -6.90
C GLY A 85 9.83 -4.32 -5.88
N GLU A 86 10.93 -3.63 -6.17
CA GLU A 86 11.51 -2.65 -5.25
C GLU A 86 10.77 -1.31 -5.37
N PRO A 87 10.43 -0.64 -4.26
CA PRO A 87 9.79 0.67 -4.31
C PRO A 87 10.59 1.72 -5.09
N GLU A 88 11.91 1.62 -5.11
CA GLU A 88 12.82 2.51 -5.87
C GLU A 88 12.61 2.41 -7.39
N ASP A 89 12.13 1.26 -7.87
CA ASP A 89 11.76 1.03 -9.27
C ASP A 89 10.31 1.46 -9.59
N GLY A 90 9.60 2.07 -8.63
CA GLY A 90 8.22 2.53 -8.78
C GLY A 90 7.15 1.52 -8.38
N PHE A 91 7.51 0.42 -7.70
CA PHE A 91 6.53 -0.54 -7.20
C PHE A 91 5.83 -0.01 -5.93
N MET A 92 4.53 0.17 -6.02
CA MET A 92 3.71 0.70 -4.93
C MET A 92 3.36 -0.36 -3.89
N PHE A 93 3.36 0.01 -2.60
CA PHE A 93 2.89 -0.87 -1.52
C PHE A 93 1.39 -1.15 -1.62
N LYS A 94 1.01 -2.39 -1.32
CA LYS A 94 -0.38 -2.74 -1.01
C LYS A 94 -0.63 -2.60 0.49
N TYR A 95 -1.74 -1.95 0.83
CA TYR A 95 -2.28 -1.87 2.17
C TYR A 95 -3.61 -2.62 2.23
N TRP A 96 -3.75 -3.52 3.22
CA TRP A 96 -4.96 -4.33 3.39
C TRP A 96 -5.99 -3.71 4.33
N ALA A 97 -5.58 -2.72 5.13
CA ALA A 97 -6.47 -1.94 5.95
C ALA A 97 -6.66 -0.56 5.33
N PRO A 98 -7.91 -0.05 5.26
CA PRO A 98 -8.16 1.28 4.74
C PRO A 98 -7.57 2.36 5.67
N PHE A 99 -6.98 3.39 5.07
CA PHE A 99 -6.60 4.60 5.80
C PHE A 99 -7.86 5.40 6.11
N LYS A 100 -8.04 5.77 7.37
CA LYS A 100 -9.14 6.63 7.80
C LYS A 100 -8.58 7.93 8.33
N LYS A 101 -8.90 9.03 7.66
CA LYS A 101 -8.41 10.37 8.00
C LYS A 101 -9.57 11.33 8.20
N LYS A 102 -9.39 12.31 9.08
CA LYS A 102 -10.39 13.36 9.28
C LYS A 102 -10.17 14.48 8.29
N TYR A 103 -11.26 15.10 7.86
CA TYR A 103 -11.20 16.37 7.13
C TYR A 103 -10.41 17.44 7.90
N SER A 104 -10.61 17.53 9.23
CA SER A 104 -9.89 18.47 10.10
C SER A 104 -8.38 18.22 10.18
N ASP A 105 -7.93 17.02 9.79
CA ASP A 105 -6.51 16.66 9.82
C ASP A 105 -5.79 16.94 8.51
N ILE A 106 -6.49 17.47 7.49
CA ILE A 106 -5.85 17.89 6.24
C ILE A 106 -4.93 19.07 6.53
N LYS A 107 -3.64 18.87 6.26
CA LYS A 107 -2.59 19.89 6.39
C LYS A 107 -2.48 20.72 5.13
N THR A 108 -2.36 20.06 3.98
CA THR A 108 -2.31 20.71 2.65
C THR A 108 -2.97 19.83 1.61
N ILE A 109 -3.49 20.46 0.56
CA ILE A 109 -4.08 19.80 -0.60
C ILE A 109 -3.70 20.60 -1.85
N ASP A 110 -3.23 19.91 -2.90
CA ASP A 110 -2.91 20.51 -4.19
C ASP A 110 -3.25 19.55 -5.34
N SER A 111 -2.92 19.91 -6.58
CA SER A 111 -3.26 19.14 -7.78
C SER A 111 -2.55 17.78 -7.89
N LYS A 112 -1.56 17.50 -7.03
CA LYS A 112 -0.76 16.26 -7.05
C LYS A 112 -1.06 15.38 -5.84
N GLN A 113 -1.23 15.97 -4.67
CA GLN A 113 -1.31 15.23 -3.43
C GLN A 113 -2.20 15.87 -2.35
N ILE A 114 -2.52 15.06 -1.37
CA ILE A 114 -3.07 15.46 -0.07
C ILE A 114 -2.14 15.02 1.05
N VAL A 115 -1.92 15.92 2.00
CA VAL A 115 -1.06 15.69 3.17
C VAL A 115 -1.86 15.93 4.43
N PHE A 116 -1.73 15.03 5.40
CA PHE A 116 -2.38 15.14 6.71
C PHE A 116 -1.40 15.62 7.79
N ASN A 117 -1.92 16.01 8.95
CA ASN A 117 -1.15 16.52 10.09
C ASN A 117 -0.15 15.50 10.65
N ASP A 118 -0.40 14.21 10.46
CA ASP A 118 0.51 13.11 10.81
C ASP A 118 1.56 12.80 9.72
N TYR A 119 1.68 13.68 8.72
CA TYR A 119 2.60 13.57 7.58
C TYR A 119 2.30 12.43 6.60
N SER A 120 1.21 11.69 6.78
CA SER A 120 0.74 10.78 5.73
C SER A 120 0.40 11.58 4.47
N THR A 121 0.92 11.11 3.34
CA THR A 121 0.82 11.75 2.04
C THR A 121 0.24 10.76 1.05
N PHE A 122 -0.75 11.21 0.27
CA PHE A 122 -1.39 10.41 -0.77
C PHE A 122 -1.39 11.20 -2.07
N PHE A 123 -1.01 10.53 -3.16
CA PHE A 123 -0.95 11.13 -4.49
C PHE A 123 -2.21 10.74 -5.27
N TRP A 124 -2.76 11.69 -6.03
CA TRP A 124 -4.06 11.49 -6.70
C TRP A 124 -4.02 10.48 -7.84
N ASP A 125 -2.87 10.28 -8.45
CA ASP A 125 -2.62 9.30 -9.49
C ASP A 125 -2.52 7.85 -8.95
N HIS A 126 -2.38 7.68 -7.63
CA HIS A 126 -2.44 6.36 -6.99
C HIS A 126 -3.88 5.82 -6.86
N PHE A 127 -4.89 6.66 -7.08
CA PHE A 127 -6.30 6.29 -6.96
C PHE A 127 -6.97 6.22 -8.33
N THR A 128 -7.57 5.07 -8.62
CA THR A 128 -8.32 4.83 -9.86
C THR A 128 -9.80 5.19 -9.71
N GLU A 129 -10.30 5.18 -8.48
CA GLU A 129 -11.71 5.42 -8.16
C GLU A 129 -11.82 6.48 -7.06
N ARG A 130 -12.80 7.37 -7.22
CA ARG A 130 -12.99 8.57 -6.40
C ARG A 130 -14.47 8.78 -6.18
N GLU A 131 -14.93 8.38 -5.00
CA GLU A 131 -16.34 8.33 -4.64
C GLU A 131 -16.60 9.24 -3.44
N ARG A 132 -17.87 9.57 -3.22
CA ARG A 132 -18.32 10.30 -2.05
C ARG A 132 -19.69 9.81 -1.61
N ASP A 133 -19.95 9.92 -0.32
CA ASP A 133 -21.26 9.66 0.26
C ASP A 133 -21.58 10.77 1.26
N ILE A 134 -22.49 11.65 0.87
CA ILE A 134 -22.97 12.74 1.72
C ILE A 134 -24.07 12.28 2.68
N THR A 135 -24.67 11.11 2.43
CA THR A 135 -25.76 10.54 3.21
C THR A 135 -25.28 9.57 4.29
N GLY A 136 -24.02 9.13 4.19
CA GLY A 136 -23.33 8.33 5.20
C GLY A 136 -23.32 9.01 6.56
N ASP A 137 -23.23 8.20 7.62
CA ASP A 137 -23.12 8.65 9.01
C ASP A 137 -21.81 8.14 9.62
N PRO A 138 -20.72 8.94 9.64
CA PRO A 138 -20.62 10.29 9.08
C PRO A 138 -20.45 10.32 7.54
N PRO A 139 -20.68 11.47 6.88
CA PRO A 139 -20.34 11.67 5.48
C PRO A 139 -18.86 11.41 5.21
N TYR A 140 -18.51 11.01 3.98
CA TYR A 140 -17.11 10.76 3.62
C TYR A 140 -16.81 10.89 2.12
N PHE A 141 -15.52 11.02 1.84
CA PHE A 141 -14.92 10.77 0.53
C PHE A 141 -14.14 9.46 0.59
N LEU A 142 -14.22 8.67 -0.47
CA LEU A 142 -13.50 7.42 -0.66
C LEU A 142 -12.62 7.53 -1.90
N PHE A 143 -11.32 7.38 -1.72
CA PHE A 143 -10.35 7.26 -2.79
C PHE A 143 -9.76 5.85 -2.74
N ARG A 144 -9.86 5.09 -3.83
CA ARG A 144 -9.37 3.71 -3.86
C ARG A 144 -8.68 3.32 -5.15
N SER A 145 -7.81 2.32 -5.01
CA SER A 145 -7.26 1.50 -6.08
C SER A 145 -7.08 0.08 -5.54
N PRO A 146 -6.68 -0.89 -6.37
CA PRO A 146 -6.39 -2.24 -5.89
C PRO A 146 -5.32 -2.32 -4.78
N LEU A 147 -4.50 -1.28 -4.61
CA LEU A 147 -3.38 -1.26 -3.67
C LEU A 147 -3.68 -0.49 -2.38
N ILE A 148 -4.57 0.49 -2.42
CA ILE A 148 -4.77 1.40 -1.29
C ILE A 148 -6.19 1.96 -1.26
N GLU A 149 -6.71 2.12 -0.05
CA GLU A 149 -8.00 2.78 0.20
C GLU A 149 -7.81 3.89 1.23
N LEU A 150 -8.36 5.08 0.93
CA LEU A 150 -8.36 6.25 1.80
C LEU A 150 -9.79 6.76 1.97
N PHE A 151 -10.24 6.79 3.22
CA PHE A 151 -11.45 7.46 3.66
C PHE A 151 -11.11 8.79 4.29
N ILE A 152 -11.78 9.86 3.83
CA ILE A 152 -11.77 11.16 4.49
C ILE A 152 -13.17 11.39 5.06
N TYR A 153 -13.30 11.34 6.38
CA TYR A 153 -14.57 11.51 7.09
C TYR A 153 -14.67 12.85 7.80
N PHE A 154 -15.90 13.28 8.05
CA PHE A 154 -16.21 14.56 8.70
C PHE A 154 -16.72 14.30 10.12
N ASP A 155 -15.95 14.77 11.12
CA ASP A 155 -16.29 14.57 12.53
C ASP A 155 -17.58 15.31 12.92
N SER A 156 -18.54 14.56 13.45
CA SER A 156 -19.69 15.09 14.18
C SER A 156 -19.44 15.04 15.70
N ASN A 157 -18.39 15.69 16.20
CA ASN A 157 -18.11 15.64 17.64
C ASN A 157 -19.21 16.39 18.43
N GLY A 158 -20.22 15.66 18.91
CA GLY A 158 -21.20 15.94 19.97
C GLY A 158 -22.13 17.16 19.83
N SER A 159 -21.66 18.22 19.18
CA SER A 159 -22.27 19.55 19.12
C SER A 159 -22.17 20.19 17.72
N VAL A 160 -21.54 19.51 16.75
CA VAL A 160 -21.45 19.99 15.37
C VAL A 160 -22.82 19.85 14.72
N SER A 161 -23.42 20.96 14.29
CA SER A 161 -24.70 20.94 13.58
C SER A 161 -24.55 20.21 12.24
N LYS A 162 -25.62 19.56 11.78
CA LYS A 162 -25.67 18.95 10.43
C LYS A 162 -25.26 19.95 9.33
N ASP A 163 -25.59 21.23 9.52
CA ASP A 163 -25.21 22.30 8.60
C ASP A 163 -23.70 22.48 8.49
N LYS A 164 -22.96 22.35 9.61
CA LYS A 164 -21.50 22.47 9.60
C LYS A 164 -20.85 21.27 8.91
N LEU A 165 -21.36 20.05 9.13
CA LEU A 165 -20.90 18.86 8.40
C LEU A 165 -21.10 19.02 6.90
N HIS A 166 -22.28 19.50 6.49
CA HIS A 166 -22.59 19.75 5.08
C HIS A 166 -21.70 20.85 4.48
N GLN A 167 -21.42 21.91 5.25
CA GLN A 167 -20.50 22.97 4.85
C GLN A 167 -19.07 22.45 4.65
N ASP A 168 -18.54 21.66 5.60
CA ASP A 168 -17.19 21.11 5.52
C ASP A 168 -17.05 20.11 4.36
N PHE A 169 -18.09 19.29 4.15
CA PHE A 169 -18.16 18.38 3.01
C PHE A 169 -18.11 19.14 1.67
N ASN A 170 -18.93 20.18 1.53
CA ASN A 170 -18.98 21.00 0.32
C ASN A 170 -17.67 21.79 0.10
N ASP A 171 -17.02 22.23 1.18
CA ASP A 171 -15.72 22.90 1.10
C ASP A 171 -14.64 21.96 0.55
N LEU A 172 -14.56 20.72 1.04
CA LEU A 172 -13.64 19.73 0.46
C LEU A 172 -14.01 19.41 -0.99
N GLN A 173 -15.29 19.21 -1.30
CA GLN A 173 -15.74 18.97 -2.67
C GLN A 173 -15.32 20.11 -3.62
N PHE A 174 -15.48 21.36 -3.19
CA PHE A 174 -15.11 22.53 -3.97
C PHE A 174 -13.60 22.56 -4.23
N LYS A 175 -12.78 22.34 -3.20
CA LYS A 175 -11.32 22.26 -3.33
C LYS A 175 -10.89 21.16 -4.30
N LEU A 176 -11.48 19.97 -4.19
CA LEU A 176 -11.19 18.87 -5.11
C LEU A 176 -11.54 19.24 -6.56
N ASN A 177 -12.71 19.84 -6.79
CA ASN A 177 -13.14 20.27 -8.11
C ASN A 177 -12.23 21.34 -8.71
N ASP A 178 -11.80 22.34 -7.92
CA ASP A 178 -10.87 23.39 -8.35
C ASP A 178 -9.50 22.81 -8.78
N LEU A 179 -9.09 21.71 -8.14
CA LEU A 179 -7.89 20.95 -8.48
C LEU A 179 -8.09 19.96 -9.64
N GLY A 180 -9.28 19.89 -10.25
CA GLY A 180 -9.61 18.95 -11.32
C GLY A 180 -9.85 17.51 -10.86
N ILE A 181 -10.08 17.30 -9.56
CA ILE A 181 -10.32 16.00 -8.94
C ILE A 181 -11.83 15.79 -8.79
N THR A 182 -12.42 15.13 -9.77
CA THR A 182 -13.86 14.81 -9.75
C THR A 182 -14.15 13.57 -8.92
N THR A 183 -15.28 13.59 -8.21
CA THR A 183 -15.80 12.46 -7.42
C THR A 183 -17.22 12.12 -7.85
N SER A 184 -17.56 10.83 -7.86
CA SER A 184 -18.90 10.30 -8.12
C SER A 184 -19.63 9.98 -6.82
N ASP A 185 -20.96 10.06 -6.83
CA ASP A 185 -21.75 9.59 -5.69
C ASP A 185 -21.66 8.06 -5.62
N LEU A 186 -21.51 7.52 -4.41
CA LEU A 186 -21.51 6.09 -4.18
C LEU A 186 -22.92 5.53 -4.44
N THR A 187 -23.03 4.55 -5.33
CA THR A 187 -24.30 3.86 -5.66
C THR A 187 -24.69 2.81 -4.64
#